data_AF-J5VF10-F1
#
_entry.id   AF-J5VF10-F1
#
_cell.length_a   1.000
_cell.length_b   1.000
_cell.length_c   1.000
_cell.angle_alpha   90.00
_cell.angle_beta   90.00
_cell.angle_gamma   90.00
#
_symmetry.space_group_name_H-M   'P 1'
#
loop_
_entity.id
_entity.type
_entity.pdbx_description
1 polymer ?
#
loop_
_entity_poly.entity_id
_entity_poly.type
_entity_poly.pdbx_seq_one_letter_code
_entity_poly.pdbx_strand_id
1 'polypeptide(L)' 'MNTFSIIAIPLFAAAVVMLTLGATRKNRACAIVGGVLMAATVVNAVTGMALQGG' A
#
# COMPACT_ATOMS: atom_id res chain seq x y z
N MET A 1 -8.63 -1.18 -16.55
CA MET A 1 -8.03 -0.79 -15.25
C MET A 1 -9.14 -0.76 -14.22
N ASN A 2 -9.07 -1.62 -13.21
CA ASN A 2 -10.11 -1.73 -12.19
C ASN A 2 -9.95 -0.62 -11.13
N THR A 3 -11.05 -0.08 -10.61
CA THR A 3 -11.11 0.87 -9.48
C THR A 3 -10.16 0.49 -8.35
N PHE A 4 -10.06 -0.78 -8.03
CA PHE A 4 -9.15 -1.29 -7.01
C PHE A 4 -7.66 -1.06 -7.34
N SER A 5 -7.25 -1.22 -8.60
CA SER A 5 -5.88 -0.89 -9.03
C SER A 5 -5.62 0.62 -9.01
N ILE A 6 -6.62 1.44 -9.35
CA ILE A 6 -6.51 2.91 -9.29
C ILE A 6 -6.21 3.37 -7.86
N ILE A 7 -6.78 2.70 -6.85
CA ILE A 7 -6.55 2.98 -5.44
C ILE A 7 -5.23 2.36 -4.95
N ALA A 8 -4.89 1.14 -5.39
CA ALA A 8 -3.70 0.44 -4.93
C ALA A 8 -2.39 1.17 -5.29
N ILE A 9 -2.29 1.77 -6.48
CA ILE A 9 -1.08 2.44 -6.95
C ILE A 9 -0.63 3.61 -6.06
N PRO A 10 -1.48 4.62 -5.76
CA PRO A 10 -1.11 5.71 -4.86
C PRO A 10 -0.88 5.22 -3.42
N LEU A 11 -1.61 4.19 -2.98
CA LEU A 11 -1.44 3.60 -1.65
C LEU A 11 -0.08 2.91 -1.52
N PHE A 12 0.38 2.25 -2.59
CA PHE A 12 1.70 1.65 -2.67
C PHE A 12 2.81 2.71 -2.60
N ALA A 13 2.68 3.79 -3.38
CA ALA A 13 3.64 4.87 -3.37
C ALA A 13 3.77 5.49 -1.97
N ALA A 14 2.65 5.75 -1.31
CA ALA A 14 2.64 6.26 0.06
C ALA A 14 3.19 5.25 1.07
N ALA A 15 2.93 3.95 0.90
CA ALA A 15 3.50 2.88 1.73
C ALA A 15 5.03 2.92 1.68
N VAL A 16 5.59 2.94 0.47
CA VAL A 16 7.04 2.96 0.24
C VAL A 16 7.65 4.20 0.86
N VAL A 17 7.09 5.39 0.63
CA VAL A 17 7.59 6.65 1.20
C VAL A 17 7.59 6.61 2.73
N MET A 18 6.49 6.17 3.35
CA MET A 18 6.40 6.04 4.82
C MET A 18 7.38 5.01 5.38
N LEU A 19 7.56 3.87 4.70
CA LEU A 19 8.50 2.83 5.11
C LEU A 19 9.95 3.33 5.03
N THR A 20 10.31 4.02 3.93
CA THR A 20 11.62 4.63 3.73
C THR A 20 11.88 5.73 4.75
N LEU A 21 10.89 6.56 5.07
CA LEU A 21 10.98 7.55 6.14
C LEU A 21 11.13 6.90 7.52
N GLY A 22 10.41 5.81 7.79
CA GLY A 22 10.54 5.01 9.01
C GLY A 22 11.95 4.45 9.18
N ALA A 23 12.53 3.93 8.09
CA ALA A 23 13.89 3.39 8.09
C ALA A 23 14.97 4.47 8.23
N THR A 24 14.85 5.59 7.51
CA THR A 24 15.85 6.67 7.50
C THR A 24 15.79 7.56 8.74
N ARG A 25 14.59 7.85 9.27
CA ARG A 25 14.40 8.72 10.43
C ARG A 25 14.31 7.95 11.75
N LYS A 26 14.45 6.61 11.73
CA LYS A 26 14.18 5.70 12.87
C LYS A 26 12.83 5.97 13.55
N ASN A 27 11.86 6.49 12.80
CA ASN A 27 10.55 6.84 13.33
C ASN A 27 9.64 5.61 13.27
N ARG A 28 9.38 5.01 14.44
CA ARG A 28 8.49 3.84 14.56
C ARG A 28 7.09 4.12 14.02
N ALA A 29 6.56 5.32 14.22
CA ALA A 29 5.23 5.67 13.71
C ALA A 29 5.19 5.59 12.17
N CYS A 30 6.23 6.10 11.50
CA CYS A 30 6.30 6.01 10.04
C CYS A 30 6.45 4.58 9.53
N ALA A 31 7.23 3.75 10.23
CA ALA A 31 7.37 2.34 9.88
C ALA A 31 6.05 1.57 10.03
N ILE A 32 5.30 1.84 11.11
CA ILE A 32 3.99 1.21 11.35
C ILE A 32 2.99 1.64 10.28
N VAL A 33 2.87 2.95 10.02
CA VAL A 33 1.94 3.47 9.01
C VAL A 33 2.29 2.98 7.60
N GLY A 34 3.58 2.93 7.26
CA GLY A 34 4.06 2.37 5.99
C GLY A 34 3.70 0.90 5.83
N GLY A 35 3.87 0.10 6.89
CA GLY A 35 3.47 -1.31 6.91
C GLY A 35 1.95 -1.51 6.74
N VAL A 36 1.14 -0.70 7.41
CA VAL A 36 -0.32 -0.74 7.27
C VAL A 36 -0.76 -0.38 5.86
N LEU A 37 -0.18 0.68 5.27
CA LEU A 37 -0.47 1.06 3.88
C LEU A 37 -0.03 -0.03 2.88
N MET A 38 1.10 -0.70 3.14
CA MET A 38 1.58 -1.82 2.33
C MET A 38 0.57 -2.97 2.35
N ALA A 39 0.07 -3.35 3.53
CA ALA A 39 -0.95 -4.40 3.66
C ALA A 39 -2.26 -4.01 2.95
N ALA A 40 -2.72 -2.77 3.13
CA ALA A 40 -3.92 -2.28 2.45
C ALA A 40 -3.76 -2.27 0.92
N THR A 41 -2.56 -2.00 0.40
CA THR A 41 -2.26 -2.06 -1.03
C THR A 41 -2.44 -3.49 -1.56
N VAL A 42 -1.90 -4.48 -0.84
CA VAL A 42 -2.02 -5.90 -1.22
C VAL A 42 -3.48 -6.33 -1.23
N VAL A 43 -4.27 -5.95 -0.22
CA VAL A 43 -5.71 -6.26 -0.19
C VAL A 43 -6.41 -5.69 -1.42
N ASN A 44 -6.20 -4.41 -1.73
CA ASN A 44 -6.80 -3.78 -2.91
C ASN A 44 -6.36 -4.46 -4.21
N ALA A 45 -5.08 -4.83 -4.34
CA ALA A 45 -4.59 -5.54 -5.52
C ALA A 45 -5.26 -6.91 -5.68
N VAL A 46 -5.36 -7.69 -4.60
CA VAL A 46 -6.00 -9.02 -4.60
C VAL A 46 -7.49 -8.91 -4.92
N THR A 47 -8.22 -7.95 -4.33
CA THR A 47 -9.63 -7.72 -4.65
C THR A 47 -9.81 -7.30 -6.12
N GLY A 48 -8.92 -6.45 -6.63
CA GLY A 48 -8.93 -6.05 -8.03
C GLY A 48 -8.71 -7.20 -9.01
N MET A 49 -7.86 -8.17 -8.63
CA MET A 49 -7.63 -9.41 -9.40
C MET A 49 -8.83 -10.36 -9.31
N ALA A 50 -9.38 -10.57 -8.12
CA ALA A 50 -10.54 -11.44 -7.89
C ALA A 50 -11.76 -10.99 -8.69
N LEU A 51 -11.98 -9.68 -8.81
CA LEU A 51 -13.10 -9.11 -9.56
C LEU A 51 -12.90 -9.04 -11.08
N GLN A 52 -11.67 -9.23 -11.57
CA GLN A 52 -11.39 -9.30 -13.01
C GLN A 52 -11.44 -10.73 -13.56
N GLY A 53 -11.36 -11.74 -12.68
CA GLY A 53 -11.40 -13.16 -13.05
C GLY A 53 -12.74 -13.86 -12.75
N GLY A 54 -13.79 -13.11 -12.42
CA GLY A 54 -15.14 -13.60 -12.13
C GLY A 54 -16.14 -13.26 -13.22
#